data_AF-D4HVX4-F1
#
_entry.id   AF-D4HVX4-F1
#
_cell.length_a   1.000
_cell.length_b   1.000
_cell.length_c   1.000
_cell.angle_alpha   90.00
_cell.angle_beta   90.00
_cell.angle_gamma   90.00
#
_symmetry.space_group_name_H-M   'P 1'
#
loop_
_entity.id
_entity.type
_entity.pdbx_description
1 polymer ?
#
loop_
_entity_poly.entity_id
_entity_poly.type
_entity_poly.pdbx_seq_one_letter_code
_entity_poly.pdbx_strand_id
1 'polypeptide(L)' 'MNEITQRLKSHRSTRSYSDKPVPEEVMDDVIEAAWRAPTSVNSQQVSLVVVRDVKPARALLNWRVARHGLPRPR' A
#
# COMPACT_ATOMS: atom_id res chain seq x y z
N MET A 1 -19.89 18.60 4.90
CA MET A 1 -18.85 17.54 4.84
C MET A 1 -17.85 17.96 3.77
N ASN A 2 -16.56 18.07 4.09
CA ASN A 2 -15.54 18.45 3.11
C ASN A 2 -15.07 17.23 2.29
N GLU A 3 -14.32 17.48 1.22
CA GLU A 3 -13.84 16.43 0.33
C GLU A 3 -13.01 15.36 1.05
N ILE A 4 -12.11 15.77 1.96
CA ILE A 4 -11.25 14.86 2.73
C ILE A 4 -12.08 13.89 3.57
N THR A 5 -13.03 14.40 4.36
CA THR A 5 -13.86 13.57 5.23
C THR A 5 -14.82 12.66 4.45
N GLN A 6 -15.25 13.06 3.25
CA GLN A 6 -16.01 12.18 2.35
C GLN A 6 -15.14 11.01 1.87
N ARG A 7 -13.93 11.29 1.37
CA ARG A 7 -12.98 10.26 0.89
C ARG A 7 -12.62 9.24 1.97
N LEU A 8 -12.41 9.68 3.21
CA LEU A 8 -12.10 8.78 4.33
C LEU A 8 -13.28 7.85 4.66
N LYS A 9 -14.52 8.36 4.66
CA LYS A 9 -15.72 7.57 4.97
C LYS A 9 -16.14 6.62 3.85
N SER A 10 -15.77 6.91 2.61
CA SER A 10 -16.06 6.06 1.45
C SER A 10 -15.07 4.91 1.24
N HIS A 11 -13.97 4.84 2.02
CA HIS A 11 -12.94 3.81 1.86
C HIS A 11 -13.51 2.38 1.83
N ARG A 12 -13.07 1.59 0.85
CA ARG A 12 -13.30 0.14 0.74
C ARG A 12 -12.00 -0.53 0.29
N SER A 13 -11.72 -1.72 0.81
CA SER A 13 -10.56 -2.49 0.37
C SER A 13 -10.83 -3.16 -0.99
N THR A 14 -10.13 -2.74 -2.03
CA THR A 14 -10.14 -3.36 -3.36
C THR A 14 -9.21 -4.58 -3.40
N ARG A 15 -9.56 -5.62 -4.17
CA ARG A 15 -8.73 -6.83 -4.38
C ARG A 15 -8.70 -7.29 -5.85
N SER A 16 -9.31 -6.53 -6.73
CA SER A 16 -9.27 -6.72 -8.19
C SER A 16 -8.63 -5.48 -8.79
N TYR A 17 -7.57 -5.67 -9.55
CA TYR A 17 -6.73 -4.58 -10.07
C TYR A 17 -6.48 -4.80 -11.57
N SER A 18 -6.33 -3.70 -12.31
CA SER A 18 -5.88 -3.77 -13.70
C SER A 18 -4.38 -4.02 -13.79
N ASP A 19 -3.92 -4.54 -14.93
CA ASP A 19 -2.48 -4.71 -15.23
C ASP A 19 -1.75 -3.39 -15.55
N LYS A 20 -2.45 -2.25 -15.53
CA LYS A 20 -1.85 -0.93 -15.76
C LYS A 20 -0.92 -0.57 -14.59
N PRO A 21 0.34 -0.20 -14.84
CA PRO A 21 1.24 0.26 -13.78
C PRO A 21 0.76 1.59 -13.21
N VAL A 22 1.05 1.81 -11.93
CA VAL A 22 0.85 3.12 -11.27
C VAL A 22 1.93 4.08 -11.78
N PRO A 23 1.58 5.27 -12.31
CA PRO A 23 2.54 6.29 -12.72
C PRO A 23 3.51 6.66 -11.59
N GLU A 24 4.75 7.03 -11.93
CA GLU A 24 5.78 7.37 -10.93
C GLU A 24 5.34 8.55 -10.06
N GLU A 25 4.84 9.61 -10.69
CA GLU A 25 4.35 10.84 -10.05
C GLU A 25 3.30 10.55 -8.96
N VAL A 26 2.40 9.61 -9.23
CA VAL A 26 1.36 9.20 -8.28
C VAL A 26 1.95 8.41 -7.12
N MET A 27 2.96 7.56 -7.41
CA MET A 27 3.65 6.82 -6.36
C MET A 27 4.44 7.76 -5.44
N ASP A 28 5.13 8.74 -6.02
CA ASP A 28 5.92 9.74 -5.29
C ASP A 28 5.03 10.55 -4.34
N ASP A 29 3.88 11.03 -4.82
CA ASP A 29 2.90 11.77 -3.99
C ASP A 29 2.38 10.93 -2.82
N VAL A 30 2.09 9.64 -3.05
CA VAL A 30 1.66 8.72 -1.97
C VAL A 30 2.77 8.50 -0.94
N ILE A 31 4.02 8.35 -1.38
CA ILE A 31 5.17 8.15 -0.49
C ILE A 31 5.43 9.43 0.31
N GLU A 32 5.36 10.60 -0.32
CA GLU A 32 5.51 11.89 0.35
C GLU A 32 4.43 12.09 1.42
N ALA A 33 3.18 11.80 1.08
CA ALA A 33 2.06 11.87 2.03
C ALA A 33 2.29 10.95 3.25
N ALA A 34 2.80 9.73 3.03
CA ALA A 34 3.16 8.80 4.10
C ALA A 34 4.33 9.31 4.94
N TRP A 35 5.36 9.90 4.32
CA TRP A 35 6.53 10.45 4.98
C TRP A 35 6.21 11.64 5.88
N ARG A 36 5.23 12.45 5.49
CA ARG A 36 4.74 13.61 6.27
C ARG A 36 3.89 13.22 7.48
N ALA A 37 3.53 11.94 7.63
CA ALA A 37 2.76 11.49 8.78
C ALA A 37 3.56 11.66 10.08
N PRO A 38 2.91 12.05 11.20
CA PRO A 38 3.61 12.18 12.47
C PRO A 38 4.11 10.82 12.96
N THR A 39 5.33 10.81 13.49
CA THR A 39 5.89 9.64 14.18
C THR A 39 6.22 10.01 15.62
N SER A 40 6.20 9.01 16.51
CA SER A 40 6.57 9.24 17.91
C SER A 40 7.94 9.90 17.99
N VAL A 41 8.02 11.01 18.73
CA VAL A 41 9.23 11.85 18.88
C VAL A 41 9.92 12.25 17.56
N ASN A 42 9.19 12.27 16.44
CA ASN A 42 9.72 12.47 15.09
C ASN A 42 10.85 11.48 14.72
N SER A 43 10.80 10.26 15.26
CA SER A 43 11.84 9.25 15.10
C SER A 43 11.95 8.66 13.70
N GLN A 44 10.91 8.77 12.87
CA GLN A 44 10.88 8.29 11.49
C GLN A 44 11.33 6.83 11.33
N GLN A 45 11.01 5.98 12.32
CA GLN A 45 11.37 4.56 12.38
C GLN A 45 10.50 3.69 11.46
N VAL A 46 10.39 4.06 10.19
CA VAL A 46 9.62 3.36 9.17
C VAL A 46 10.48 3.24 7.92
N SER A 47 10.56 2.05 7.34
CA SER A 47 11.18 1.81 6.04
C SER A 47 10.15 1.27 5.07
N LEU A 48 10.16 1.79 3.84
CA LEU A 48 9.28 1.38 2.76
C LEU A 48 10.12 0.73 1.65
N VAL A 49 9.64 -0.38 1.10
CA VAL A 49 10.21 -1.00 -0.09
C VAL A 49 9.15 -1.02 -1.18
N VAL A 50 9.42 -0.35 -2.30
CA VAL A 50 8.55 -0.34 -3.47
C VAL A 50 8.93 -1.50 -4.37
N VAL A 51 7.98 -2.41 -4.62
CA VAL A 51 8.17 -3.59 -5.48
C VAL A 51 7.35 -3.41 -6.75
N ARG A 52 8.02 -3.18 -7.89
CA ARG A 52 7.37 -3.05 -9.21
C ARG A 52 7.47 -4.31 -10.08
N ASP A 53 8.46 -5.17 -9.83
CA ASP A 53 8.65 -6.42 -10.59
C ASP A 53 7.74 -7.55 -10.06
N VAL A 54 7.12 -8.27 -11.00
CA VAL A 54 6.24 -9.41 -10.76
C VAL A 54 6.95 -10.55 -10.04
N LYS A 55 8.23 -10.81 -10.32
CA LYS A 55 9.00 -11.90 -9.72
C LYS A 55 9.13 -11.74 -8.19
N PRO A 56 9.70 -10.64 -7.65
CA PRO A 56 9.76 -10.44 -6.20
C PRO A 56 8.37 -10.32 -5.57
N ALA A 57 7.39 -9.69 -6.24
CA ALA A 57 6.02 -9.63 -5.74
C ALA A 57 5.39 -11.02 -5.56
N ARG A 58 5.60 -11.92 -6.53
CA ARG A 58 5.14 -13.32 -6.45
C ARG A 58 5.84 -14.09 -5.35
N ALA A 59 7.14 -13.89 -5.17
CA ALA A 59 7.90 -14.54 -4.10
C ALA A 59 7.38 -14.13 -2.71
N LEU A 60 7.11 -12.84 -2.50
CA LEU A 60 6.51 -12.32 -1.26
C LEU A 60 5.12 -12.89 -1.00
N LEU A 61 4.29 -13.00 -2.04
CA LEU A 61 2.96 -13.62 -1.93
C LEU A 61 3.08 -15.10 -1.52
N ASN A 62 3.94 -15.86 -2.19
CA ASN A 62 4.14 -17.28 -1.90
C ASN A 62 4.66 -17.50 -0.47
N TRP A 63 5.63 -16.69 -0.03
CA TRP A 63 6.13 -16.70 1.34
C TRP A 63 5.02 -16.45 2.36
N ARG A 64 4.16 -15.45 2.11
CA ARG A 64 3.04 -15.12 3.00
C ARG A 64 2.07 -16.29 3.10
N VAL A 65 1.71 -16.91 1.98
CA VAL A 65 0.80 -18.06 1.95
C VAL A 65 1.41 -19.25 2.70
N ALA A 66 2.69 -19.53 2.50
CA ALA A 66 3.38 -20.61 3.20
C ALA A 66 3.41 -20.39 4.73
N ARG A 67 3.59 -19.15 5.19
CA ARG A 67 3.68 -18.82 6.61
C ARG A 67 2.33 -18.69 7.31
N HIS A 68 1.31 -18.18 6.62
CA HIS A 68 0.05 -17.76 7.25
C HIS A 68 -1.22 -18.34 6.60
N GLY A 69 -1.08 -19.22 5.59
CA GLY A 69 -2.20 -19.74 4.82
C GLY A 69 -2.75 -18.75 3.79
N LEU A 70 -3.69 -19.22 2.96
CA LEU A 70 -4.36 -18.37 1.99
C LEU A 70 -5.22 -17.30 2.71
N PRO A 71 -5.19 -16.04 2.26
CA PRO A 71 -6.15 -15.06 2.77
C PRO A 71 -7.56 -15.57 2.51
N ARG A 72 -8.42 -15.54 3.53
CA ARG A 72 -9.82 -15.95 3.36
C ARG A 72 -10.45 -15.14 2.22
N PRO A 73 -11.01 -15.78 1.19
CA PRO A 73 -11.84 -15.07 0.23
C PRO A 73 -13.01 -14.43 1.01
N ARG A 74 -13.35 -13.19 0.67
CA ARG A 74 -14.63 -12.59 1.03
C ARG A 74 -15.50 -12.59 -0.21
#